data_AF-A0A6G3Q786-F1
#
_entry.id   AF-A0A6G3Q786-F1
#
_cell.length_a   1.000
_cell.length_b   1.000
_cell.length_c   1.000
_cell.angle_alpha   90.00
_cell.angle_beta   90.00
_cell.angle_gamma   90.00
#
_symmetry.space_group_name_H-M   'P 1'
#
loop_
_entity.id
_entity.type
_entity.pdbx_description
1 polymer ?
#
loop_
_entity_poly.entity_id
_entity_poly.type
_entity_poly.pdbx_seq_one_letter_code
_entity_poly.pdbx_strand_id
1 'polypeptide(L)'
;MGARGGRRLRGTQGDGRAGAVSREREPAGAQQPWEVFLRPRRGLSHQHVGSVHGADADMAIANARDLYTRRGDPVSIWVVRSDAVRASSPGEKDPFFSNGADKPYRYPQVYVPLNEAGDHDD
;
A
#
# COMPACT_ATOMS: atom_id res chain seq x y z
N MET A 1 60.44 -45.36 36.06
CA MET A 1 60.92 -46.65 35.52
C MET A 1 60.00 -47.01 34.36
N GLY A 2 60.55 -47.31 33.18
CA GLY A 2 59.87 -47.27 31.87
C GLY A 2 58.84 -48.36 31.60
N ALA A 3 58.29 -48.55 30.39
CA ALA A 3 58.30 -47.83 29.12
C ALA A 3 57.33 -48.56 28.15
N ARG A 4 57.00 -47.91 27.02
CA ARG A 4 56.51 -48.50 25.73
C ARG A 4 55.03 -48.90 25.72
N GLY A 5 54.22 -48.61 24.71
CA GLY A 5 54.45 -48.11 23.36
C GLY A 5 53.33 -48.69 22.48
N GLY A 6 52.63 -47.86 21.71
CA GLY A 6 51.50 -48.34 20.90
C GLY A 6 50.93 -47.27 19.99
N ARG A 7 51.69 -46.92 18.96
CA ARG A 7 51.29 -46.02 17.88
C ARG A 7 50.27 -46.73 16.97
N ARG A 8 49.12 -46.11 16.71
CA ARG A 8 48.35 -46.30 15.46
C ARG A 8 47.86 -44.96 14.93
N LEU A 9 47.72 -44.96 13.61
CA LEU A 9 47.72 -43.83 12.70
C LEU A 9 46.29 -43.39 12.35
N ARG A 10 46.17 -42.08 12.08
CA ARG A 10 45.45 -41.47 10.95
C ARG A 10 43.96 -41.78 10.77
N GLY A 11 43.15 -40.74 10.96
CA GLY A 11 41.83 -40.58 10.36
C GLY A 11 41.55 -39.09 10.17
N THR A 12 42.05 -38.53 9.07
CA THR A 12 41.59 -37.25 8.53
C THR A 12 40.24 -37.48 7.87
N GLN A 13 39.16 -36.86 8.36
CA GLN A 13 37.97 -36.65 7.54
C GLN A 13 37.30 -35.36 8.00
N GLY A 14 37.37 -34.35 7.13
CA GLY A 14 36.70 -33.09 7.34
C GLY A 14 35.19 -33.31 7.29
N ASP A 15 34.49 -32.75 8.26
CA ASP A 15 33.06 -32.59 8.19
C ASP A 15 32.80 -31.17 7.69
N GLY A 16 32.66 -31.07 6.37
CA GLY A 16 32.21 -29.86 5.71
C GLY A 16 30.86 -29.50 6.29
N ARG A 17 30.81 -28.40 7.06
CA ARG A 17 29.56 -27.70 7.33
C ARG A 17 29.01 -27.27 5.98
N ALA A 18 28.17 -28.14 5.43
CA ALA A 18 27.36 -27.89 4.27
C ALA A 18 26.65 -26.55 4.51
N GLY A 19 26.93 -25.60 3.62
CA GLY A 19 26.16 -24.37 3.54
C GLY A 19 24.69 -24.77 3.50
N ALA A 20 23.95 -24.35 4.53
CA ALA A 20 22.51 -24.32 4.46
C ALA A 20 22.18 -23.39 3.31
N VAL A 21 21.93 -23.97 2.13
CA VAL A 21 21.32 -23.27 1.01
C VAL A 21 19.96 -22.85 1.55
N SER A 22 19.86 -21.59 1.96
CA SER A 22 18.60 -20.93 2.25
C SER A 22 17.74 -21.14 1.02
N ARG A 23 16.83 -22.11 1.06
CA ARG A 23 15.79 -22.23 0.04
C ARG A 23 15.04 -20.93 0.12
N GLU A 24 15.31 -20.04 -0.84
CA GLU A 24 14.43 -18.93 -1.15
C GLU A 24 13.03 -19.55 -1.22
N ARG A 25 12.19 -19.10 -0.30
CA ARG A 25 10.84 -19.58 -0.16
C ARG A 25 10.11 -19.02 -1.37
N GLU A 26 10.19 -19.73 -2.49
CA GLU A 26 9.32 -19.56 -3.67
C GLU A 26 7.93 -19.27 -3.13
N PRO A 27 7.38 -18.07 -3.35
CA PRO A 27 6.17 -17.66 -2.66
C PRO A 27 5.05 -18.57 -3.17
N ALA A 28 4.73 -19.58 -2.36
CA ALA A 28 3.72 -20.58 -2.64
C ALA A 28 2.45 -19.86 -3.07
N GLY A 29 2.17 -19.88 -4.39
CA GLY A 29 1.06 -19.18 -5.03
C GLY A 29 0.82 -17.79 -4.43
N ALA A 30 1.69 -16.81 -4.70
CA ALA A 30 1.48 -15.43 -4.29
C ALA A 30 0.13 -14.93 -4.83
N GLN A 31 -0.91 -15.06 -4.01
CA GLN A 31 -2.24 -14.59 -4.36
C GLN A 31 -2.14 -13.09 -4.58
N GLN A 32 -2.74 -12.57 -5.65
CA GLN A 32 -2.61 -11.15 -5.96
C GLN A 32 -3.42 -10.34 -4.93
N PRO A 33 -2.87 -9.22 -4.43
CA PRO A 33 -3.61 -8.32 -3.56
C PRO A 33 -4.64 -7.51 -4.36
N TRP A 34 -5.76 -7.23 -3.69
CA TRP A 34 -6.87 -6.43 -4.17
C TRP A 34 -7.15 -5.32 -3.17
N GLU A 35 -7.30 -4.09 -3.65
CA GLU A 35 -7.72 -2.94 -2.86
C GLU A 35 -9.25 -2.92 -2.74
N VAL A 36 -9.74 -2.74 -1.51
CA VAL A 36 -11.16 -2.79 -1.19
C VAL A 36 -11.67 -1.40 -0.87
N PHE A 37 -12.79 -1.03 -1.50
CA PHE A 37 -13.50 0.22 -1.21
C PHE A 37 -14.94 -0.07 -0.82
N LEU A 38 -15.39 0.52 0.29
CA LEU A 38 -16.74 0.35 0.81
C LEU A 38 -17.51 1.65 0.79
N ARG A 39 -18.80 1.55 0.46
CA ARG A 39 -19.75 2.65 0.59
C ARG A 39 -20.89 2.25 1.54
N PRO A 40 -21.09 2.95 2.67
CA PRO A 40 -22.23 2.71 3.55
C PRO A 40 -23.53 3.25 2.94
N ARG A 41 -24.69 2.83 3.48
CA ARG A 41 -26.01 3.21 2.94
C ARG A 41 -26.26 4.71 2.80
N ARG A 42 -25.77 5.50 3.75
CA ARG A 42 -25.86 6.97 3.76
C ARG A 42 -24.59 7.65 3.23
N GLY A 43 -23.64 6.89 2.69
CA GLY A 43 -22.38 7.40 2.15
C GLY A 43 -22.53 7.91 0.71
N LEU A 44 -21.83 9.01 0.41
CA LEU A 44 -21.77 9.58 -0.94
C LEU A 44 -20.69 8.90 -1.81
N SER A 45 -19.62 8.40 -1.20
CA SER A 45 -18.46 7.84 -1.91
C SER A 45 -18.01 6.50 -1.32
N HIS A 46 -17.34 5.72 -2.15
CA HIS A 46 -16.59 4.54 -1.72
C HIS A 46 -15.27 5.00 -1.09
N GLN A 47 -14.98 4.48 0.11
CA GLN A 47 -13.76 4.77 0.83
C GLN A 47 -12.89 3.51 0.86
N HIS A 48 -11.59 3.68 0.66
CA HIS A 48 -10.63 2.58 0.80
C HIS A 48 -10.60 2.11 2.26
N VAL A 49 -10.75 0.81 2.47
CA VAL A 49 -10.77 0.20 3.82
C VAL A 49 -9.62 -0.76 4.07
N GLY A 50 -8.85 -1.10 3.03
CA GLY A 50 -7.70 -1.98 3.11
C GLY A 50 -7.59 -2.91 1.90
N SER A 51 -6.82 -3.98 2.06
CA SER A 51 -6.53 -4.94 1.00
C SER A 51 -6.84 -6.38 1.40
N VAL A 52 -7.18 -7.20 0.42
CA VAL A 52 -7.45 -8.64 0.56
C VAL A 52 -6.71 -9.43 -0.51
N HIS A 53 -6.51 -10.72 -0.27
CA HIS A 53 -5.93 -11.62 -1.27
C HIS A 53 -7.06 -12.41 -1.95
N GLY A 54 -6.95 -12.61 -3.26
CA GLY A 54 -7.99 -13.24 -4.07
C GLY A 54 -7.41 -13.82 -5.36
N ALA A 55 -7.90 -14.97 -5.79
CA ALA A 55 -7.56 -15.52 -7.10
C ALA A 55 -8.26 -14.74 -8.23
N ASP A 56 -9.47 -14.26 -7.96
CA ASP A 56 -10.30 -13.46 -8.83
C ASP A 56 -11.11 -12.41 -8.03
N ALA A 57 -11.92 -11.62 -8.74
CA ALA A 57 -12.71 -10.56 -8.15
C ALA A 57 -13.83 -11.07 -7.23
N ASP A 58 -14.46 -12.21 -7.54
CA ASP A 58 -15.57 -12.76 -6.77
C ASP A 58 -15.08 -13.27 -5.40
N MET A 59 -13.94 -13.97 -5.40
CA MET A 59 -13.25 -14.39 -4.19
C MET A 59 -12.77 -13.19 -3.36
N ALA A 60 -12.26 -12.14 -4.01
CA ALA A 60 -11.88 -10.90 -3.32
C ALA A 60 -13.10 -10.21 -2.66
N ILE A 61 -14.25 -10.15 -3.33
CA ILE A 61 -15.49 -9.61 -2.76
C ILE A 61 -15.95 -10.43 -1.55
N ALA A 62 -15.93 -11.77 -1.64
CA ALA A 62 -16.30 -12.64 -0.53
C ALA A 62 -15.40 -12.40 0.70
N ASN A 63 -14.08 -12.38 0.49
CA ASN A 63 -13.10 -12.10 1.55
C ASN A 63 -13.29 -10.70 2.15
N ALA A 64 -13.53 -9.68 1.31
CA ALA A 64 -13.80 -8.32 1.75
C ALA A 64 -15.08 -8.21 2.58
N ARG A 65 -16.13 -8.94 2.20
CA ARG A 65 -17.39 -9.01 2.95
C ARG A 65 -17.15 -9.53 4.37
N ASP A 66 -16.47 -10.67 4.47
CA ASP A 66 -16.28 -11.35 5.76
C ASP A 66 -15.35 -10.56 6.72
N LEU A 67 -14.39 -9.82 6.17
CA LEU A 67 -13.47 -8.99 6.95
C LEU A 67 -14.08 -7.65 7.36
N TYR A 68 -14.69 -6.93 6.42
CA TYR A 68 -15.03 -5.52 6.61
C TYR A 68 -16.53 -5.25 6.86
N THR A 69 -17.41 -6.24 6.71
CA THR A 69 -18.87 -5.99 6.67
C THR A 69 -19.67 -6.72 7.76
N ARG A 70 -19.01 -7.15 8.84
CA ARG A 70 -19.54 -8.05 9.89
C ARG A 70 -20.84 -7.63 10.59
N ARG A 71 -21.28 -6.37 10.51
CA ARG A 71 -22.46 -5.86 11.24
C ARG A 71 -23.60 -5.32 10.36
N GLY A 72 -23.49 -5.34 9.03
CA GLY A 72 -24.44 -4.69 8.11
C GLY A 72 -24.48 -3.17 8.34
N ASP A 73 -24.11 -2.28 7.43
CA ASP A 73 -24.46 -2.23 6.02
C ASP A 73 -23.46 -1.37 5.24
N PRO A 74 -22.47 -2.00 4.59
CA PRO A 74 -21.97 -1.47 3.33
C PRO A 74 -22.95 -1.85 2.22
N VAL A 75 -23.45 -0.85 1.51
CA VAL A 75 -24.41 -1.01 0.41
C VAL A 75 -23.73 -1.36 -0.90
N SER A 76 -22.43 -1.08 -1.01
CA SER A 76 -21.64 -1.40 -2.19
C SER A 76 -20.19 -1.66 -1.81
N ILE A 77 -19.64 -2.73 -2.39
CA ILE A 77 -18.23 -3.13 -2.28
C ILE A 77 -17.62 -3.01 -3.67
N TRP A 78 -16.51 -2.29 -3.78
CA TRP A 78 -15.64 -2.33 -4.95
C TRP A 78 -14.35 -3.03 -4.58
N VAL A 79 -13.87 -3.87 -5.48
CA VAL A 79 -12.54 -4.46 -5.43
C VAL A 79 -11.81 -4.10 -6.71
N VAL A 80 -10.54 -3.73 -6.57
CA VAL A 80 -9.66 -3.39 -7.70
C VAL A 80 -8.35 -4.11 -7.48
N ARG A 81 -7.78 -4.74 -8.51
CA ARG A 81 -6.44 -5.33 -8.37
C ARG A 81 -5.45 -4.24 -8.00
N SER A 82 -4.55 -4.52 -7.06
CA SER A 82 -3.58 -3.51 -6.63
C SER A 82 -2.67 -3.04 -7.77
N ASP A 83 -2.42 -3.88 -8.78
CA ASP A 83 -1.63 -3.51 -9.96
C ASP A 83 -2.34 -2.58 -10.96
N ALA A 84 -3.67 -2.45 -10.85
CA ALA A 84 -4.47 -1.52 -11.65
C ALA A 84 -4.57 -0.13 -11.00
N VAL A 85 -4.17 0.00 -9.73
CA VAL A 85 -4.18 1.27 -9.01
C VAL A 85 -2.87 2.01 -9.25
N ARG A 86 -2.94 3.14 -9.97
CA ARG A 86 -1.78 4.03 -10.14
C ARG A 86 -1.83 5.17 -9.12
N ALA A 87 -0.83 5.23 -8.25
CA ALA A 87 -0.65 6.34 -7.32
C ALA A 87 0.35 7.37 -7.87
N SER A 88 0.12 8.65 -7.57
CA SER A 88 1.10 9.72 -7.78
C SER A 88 2.26 9.58 -6.81
N SER A 89 3.48 9.92 -7.24
CA SER A 89 4.62 9.99 -6.33
C SER A 89 4.48 11.17 -5.36
N PRO A 90 4.92 11.06 -4.08
CA PRO A 90 4.99 12.22 -3.18
C PRO A 90 5.81 13.39 -3.75
N GLY A 91 6.79 13.12 -4.63
CA GLY A 91 7.59 14.13 -5.31
C GLY A 91 6.91 14.81 -6.51
N GLU A 92 5.80 14.26 -7.00
CA GLU A 92 4.98 14.83 -8.08
C GLU A 92 3.85 15.73 -7.52
N LYS A 93 3.86 15.99 -6.20
CA LYS A 93 2.79 16.71 -5.53
C LYS A 93 2.61 18.13 -6.08
N ASP A 94 3.68 18.82 -6.44
CA ASP A 94 3.61 20.21 -6.86
C ASP A 94 2.84 20.36 -8.20
N PRO A 95 3.16 19.65 -9.29
CA PRO A 95 2.39 19.75 -10.54
C PRO A 95 0.90 19.39 -10.43
N PHE A 96 0.55 18.40 -9.60
CA PHE A 96 -0.84 17.91 -9.50
C PHE A 96 -1.72 18.70 -8.52
N PHE A 97 -1.12 19.30 -7.48
CA PHE A 97 -1.89 19.88 -6.36
C PHE A 97 -1.55 21.35 -6.05
N SER A 98 -0.52 21.96 -6.66
CA SER A 98 -0.12 23.35 -6.40
C SER A 98 -1.05 24.41 -6.99
N ASN A 99 -2.20 24.03 -7.55
CA ASN A 99 -3.10 24.91 -8.29
C ASN A 99 -3.47 26.20 -7.52
N GLY A 100 -2.68 27.25 -7.72
CA GLY A 100 -3.06 28.63 -7.48
C GLY A 100 -2.43 29.35 -6.29
N ALA A 101 -1.47 28.78 -5.56
CA ALA A 101 -0.77 29.53 -4.51
C ALA A 101 -0.16 30.83 -5.06
N ASP A 102 0.33 30.79 -6.30
CA ASP A 102 0.98 31.92 -6.98
C ASP A 102 0.01 32.75 -7.83
N LYS A 103 -1.31 32.56 -7.67
CA LYS A 103 -2.35 33.21 -8.49
C LYS A 103 -3.34 33.98 -7.60
N PRO A 104 -2.91 35.11 -7.00
CA PRO A 104 -3.70 35.87 -6.01
C PRO A 104 -5.08 36.31 -6.53
N TYR A 105 -5.19 36.56 -7.83
CA TYR A 105 -6.42 36.97 -8.51
C TYR A 105 -7.58 35.97 -8.41
N ARG A 106 -7.37 34.74 -7.92
CA ARG A 106 -8.44 33.76 -7.70
C ARG A 106 -9.11 33.88 -6.34
N TYR A 107 -8.58 34.72 -5.46
CA TYR A 107 -9.07 34.85 -4.11
C TYR A 107 -10.11 35.98 -4.01
N PRO A 108 -11.28 35.73 -3.39
CA PRO A 108 -12.34 36.74 -3.25
C PRO A 108 -11.86 38.03 -2.57
N GLN A 109 -10.92 37.93 -1.62
CA GLN A 109 -10.38 39.08 -0.89
C GLN A 109 -9.52 40.04 -1.74
N VAL A 110 -9.19 39.69 -3.00
CA VAL A 110 -8.42 40.55 -3.92
C VAL A 110 -9.35 41.39 -4.80
N TYR A 111 -10.64 41.09 -4.85
CA TYR A 111 -11.62 41.93 -5.53
C TYR A 111 -12.11 43.04 -4.60
N VAL A 112 -12.00 44.29 -5.06
CA VAL A 112 -12.63 45.42 -4.38
C VAL A 112 -14.15 45.28 -4.51
N PRO A 113 -14.90 45.23 -3.40
CA PRO A 113 -16.36 45.21 -3.44
C PRO A 113 -16.88 46.48 -4.12
N LEU A 114 -17.71 46.32 -5.16
CA LEU A 114 -18.31 47.44 -5.91
C LEU A 114 -19.34 48.27 -5.12
N ASN A 115 -19.56 47.97 -3.83
CA ASN A 115 -20.58 48.58 -2.98
C ASN A 115 -20.06 49.74 -2.11
N GLU A 116 -18.76 50.05 -2.16
CA GLU A 116 -18.19 51.25 -1.56
C GLU A 116 -17.84 52.23 -2.68
N ALA A 117 -18.75 53.18 -2.94
CA ALA A 117 -18.46 54.33 -3.79
C ALA A 117 -17.46 55.23 -3.05
N GLY A 118 -16.16 55.03 -3.29
CA GLY A 118 -15.09 55.92 -2.87
C GLY A 118 -14.36 56.43 -4.11
N ASP A 119 -14.30 57.76 -4.24
CA ASP A 119 -13.62 58.50 -5.30
C ASP A 119 -12.27 57.87 -5.71
N HIS A 120 -12.18 57.45 -6.96
CA HIS A 120 -10.90 57.18 -7.60
C HIS A 120 -10.45 58.46 -8.31
N ASP A 121 -9.61 59.27 -7.66
CA ASP A 121 -8.86 60.36 -8.30
C ASP A 121 -7.74 59.77 -9.20
N ASP A 122 -7.58 60.38 -10.38
CA ASP A 122 -6.61 60.09 -11.46
C ASP A 122 -5.12 60.04 -11.01
#